data_AF-A0A9E4TCE7-F1
#
_entry.id   AF-A0A9E4TCE7-F1
#
_cell.length_a   1.000
_cell.length_b   1.000
_cell.length_c   1.000
_cell.angle_alpha   90.00
_cell.angle_beta   90.00
_cell.angle_gamma   90.00
#
_symmetry.space_group_name_H-M   'P 1'
#
loop_
_entity.id
_entity.type
_entity.pdbx_description
1 polymer ?
#
loop_
_entity_poly.entity_id
_entity_poly.type
_entity_poly.pdbx_seq_one_letter_code
_entity_poly.pdbx_strand_id
1 'polypeptide(L)' 'MPKKREADEKKIKRILELRGYKDGKPPRGYEVHHIKPLAAGGKDTPKNIRVIKTSTHRQIHKNRRARGEE' A
#
# COMPACT_ATOMS: atom_id res chain seq x y z
N MET A 1 8.74 -5.74 20.70
CA MET A 1 8.61 -5.52 19.24
C MET A 1 7.53 -4.47 19.01
N PRO A 2 7.76 -3.41 18.23
CA PRO A 2 6.71 -2.42 17.96
C PRO A 2 5.53 -3.11 17.26
N LYS A 3 4.31 -2.85 17.74
CA LYS A 3 3.06 -3.39 17.18
C LYS A 3 3.03 -3.12 15.66
N LYS A 4 2.91 -4.17 14.85
CA LYS A 4 2.66 -4.03 13.41
C LYS A 4 1.40 -3.17 13.26
N ARG A 5 1.48 -2.09 12.47
CA ARG A 5 0.28 -1.31 12.16
C ARG A 5 -0.59 -2.12 11.21
N GLU A 6 -1.89 -2.06 11.41
CA GLU A 6 -2.85 -2.58 10.45
C GLU A 6 -3.25 -1.48 9.49
N ALA A 7 -3.62 -1.86 8.27
CA ALA A 7 -4.14 -0.94 7.27
C ALA A 7 -5.53 -0.46 7.71
N ASP A 8 -5.75 0.86 7.69
CA ASP A 8 -7.09 1.43 7.91
C ASP A 8 -7.82 1.56 6.58
N GLU A 9 -8.68 0.58 6.28
CA GLU A 9 -9.43 0.52 5.03
C GLU A 9 -10.27 1.77 4.76
N LYS A 10 -10.85 2.38 5.81
CA LYS A 10 -11.64 3.62 5.67
C LYS A 10 -10.76 4.79 5.25
N LYS A 11 -9.55 4.91 5.83
CA LYS A 11 -8.58 5.93 5.40
C LYS A 11 -8.10 5.69 3.97
N ILE A 12 -7.77 4.44 3.63
CA ILE A 12 -7.33 4.10 2.26
C ILE A 12 -8.43 4.44 1.26
N LYS A 13 -9.68 4.05 1.52
CA LYS A 13 -10.82 4.37 0.67
C LYS A 13 -10.95 5.87 0.43
N ARG A 14 -10.92 6.67 1.51
CA ARG A 14 -10.98 8.15 1.41
C ARG A 14 -9.82 8.72 0.60
N ILE A 15 -8.60 8.18 0.77
CA ILE A 15 -7.43 8.61 -0.01
C ILE A 15 -7.60 8.28 -1.49
N LEU A 16 -8.20 7.14 -1.81
CA LEU A 16 -8.47 6.74 -3.18
C LEU A 16 -9.57 7.60 -3.82
N GLU A 17 -10.66 7.88 -3.09
CA GLU A 17 -11.72 8.80 -3.54
C GLU A 17 -11.16 10.20 -3.85
N LEU A 18 -10.32 10.74 -2.95
CA LEU A 18 -9.65 12.05 -3.16
C LEU A 18 -8.72 12.07 -4.39
N ARG A 19 -8.26 10.91 -4.85
CA ARG A 19 -7.43 10.76 -6.06
C ARG A 19 -8.25 10.54 -7.33
N GLY A 20 -9.58 10.53 -7.23
CA GLY A 20 -10.48 10.33 -8.37
C GLY A 20 -10.74 8.85 -8.70
N TYR A 21 -10.37 7.92 -7.81
CA TYR A 21 -10.73 6.52 -8.00
C TYR A 21 -12.20 6.28 -7.60
N LYS A 22 -13.00 5.80 -8.54
CA LYS A 22 -14.41 5.45 -8.30
C LYS A 22 -14.54 4.43 -7.17
N ASP A 23 -15.51 4.65 -6.29
CA ASP A 23 -15.82 3.82 -5.11
C ASP A 23 -14.67 3.67 -4.10
N GLY A 24 -13.62 4.49 -4.21
CA GLY A 24 -12.42 4.38 -3.39
C GLY A 24 -11.69 3.06 -3.60
N LYS A 25 -11.71 2.53 -4.83
CA LYS A 25 -11.06 1.26 -5.19
C LYS A 25 -10.03 1.48 -6.29
N PRO A 26 -8.87 0.80 -6.23
CA PRO A 26 -7.95 0.81 -7.35
C PRO A 26 -8.60 0.18 -8.59
N PRO A 27 -8.22 0.61 -9.81
CA PRO A 27 -8.71 0.00 -11.03
C PRO A 27 -8.26 -1.46 -11.13
N ARG A 28 -8.94 -2.25 -11.98
CA ARG A 28 -8.61 -3.66 -12.18
C ARG A 28 -7.14 -3.82 -12.62
N GLY A 29 -6.42 -4.72 -11.95
CA GLY A 29 -4.98 -4.97 -12.19
C GLY A 29 -4.04 -4.04 -11.43
N TYR A 30 -4.58 -3.18 -10.55
CA TYR A 30 -3.80 -2.31 -9.67
C TYR A 30 -4.13 -2.60 -8.20
N GLU A 31 -3.14 -2.36 -7.35
CA GLU A 31 -3.20 -2.56 -5.92
C GLU A 31 -2.67 -1.35 -5.16
N VAL A 32 -3.16 -1.19 -3.94
CA VAL A 32 -2.67 -0.21 -2.98
C VAL A 32 -1.36 -0.72 -2.38
N HIS A 33 -0.31 0.06 -2.50
CA HIS A 33 1.01 -0.23 -1.96
C HIS A 33 1.46 0.86 -0.99
N HIS A 34 1.96 0.44 0.18
CA HIS A 34 2.64 1.33 1.12
C HIS A 34 4.13 1.42 0.78
N ILE A 35 4.61 2.62 0.44
CA ILE A 35 6.03 2.89 0.15
C ILE A 35 6.88 2.46 1.35
N LYS A 36 6.56 2.98 2.54
CA LYS A 36 7.04 2.49 3.82
C LYS A 36 6.09 1.42 4.33
N PRO A 37 6.53 0.16 4.51
CA PRO A 37 5.67 -0.93 4.99
C PRO A 37 5.06 -0.63 6.36
N LEU A 38 3.88 -1.19 6.61
CA LEU A 38 3.23 -1.10 7.92
C LEU A 38 4.09 -1.71 9.04
N ALA A 39 4.82 -2.80 8.76
CA ALA A 39 5.76 -3.42 9.68
C ALA A 39 6.90 -2.48 10.11
N ALA A 40 7.29 -1.54 9.24
CA ALA A 40 8.29 -0.51 9.54
C ALA A 40 7.68 0.77 10.14
N GLY A 41 6.37 0.78 10.45
CA GLY A 41 5.66 1.95 10.96
C GLY A 41 5.13 2.91 9.89
N GLY A 42 4.99 2.44 8.65
CA GLY A 42 4.27 3.17 7.59
C GLY A 42 2.85 3.54 8.00
N LYS A 43 2.39 4.72 7.61
CA LYS A 43 1.03 5.23 7.90
C LYS A 43 0.19 5.27 6.63
N ASP A 44 -1.13 5.18 6.77
CA ASP A 44 -2.10 5.40 5.69
C ASP A 44 -2.21 6.90 5.39
N THR A 45 -1.29 7.41 4.58
CA THR A 45 -1.27 8.80 4.16
C THR A 45 -1.23 8.90 2.64
N PRO A 46 -1.73 9.99 2.05
CA PRO A 46 -1.61 10.23 0.61
C PRO A 46 -0.16 10.21 0.11
N LYS A 47 0.84 10.46 0.96
CA LYS A 47 2.25 10.41 0.55
C LYS A 47 2.82 8.99 0.60
N ASN A 48 2.32 8.15 1.50
CA ASN A 48 2.83 6.79 1.70
C ASN A 48 2.08 5.72 0.89
N ILE A 49 0.85 6.02 0.43
CA ILE A 49 0.05 5.11 -0.40
C ILE A 49 0.29 5.39 -1.88
N ARG A 50 0.56 4.35 -2.67
CA ARG A 50 0.60 4.39 -4.14
C ARG A 50 -0.34 3.35 -4.71
N VAL A 51 -0.87 3.62 -5.90
CA VAL A 51 -1.61 2.63 -6.68
C VAL A 51 -0.67 2.17 -7.78
N ILE A 52 -0.28 0.89 -7.74
CA ILE A 52 0.69 0.29 -8.68
C ILE A 52 0.10 -0.97 -9.29
N LYS A 53 0.63 -1.42 -10.42
CA LYS A 53 0.20 -2.69 -11.03
C LYS A 53 0.49 -3.85 -10.08
N THR A 54 -0.41 -4.83 -10.01
CA THR A 54 -0.24 -6.05 -9.20
C THR A 54 1.08 -6.77 -9.49
N SER A 55 1.50 -6.82 -10.77
CA SER A 55 2.79 -7.42 -11.16
C SER A 55 3.99 -6.68 -10.56
N THR A 56 3.98 -5.35 -10.61
CA THR A 56 5.01 -4.51 -9.98
C THR A 56 5.00 -4.69 -8.46
N HIS A 57 3.81 -4.75 -7.85
CA HIS A 57 3.68 -4.95 -6.41
C HIS A 57 4.31 -6.27 -5.97
N ARG A 58 3.99 -7.37 -6.66
CA ARG A 58 4.58 -8.69 -6.41
C ARG A 58 6.10 -8.69 -6.58
N GLN A 59 6.62 -7.98 -7.58
CA GLN A 59 8.06 -7.89 -7.80
C GLN A 59 8.77 -7.14 -6.67
N ILE A 60 8.17 -6.07 -6.12
CA ILE A 60 8.71 -5.34 -4.97
C ILE A 60 8.82 -6.28 -3.75
N HIS A 61 7.78 -7.04 -3.44
CA HIS A 61 7.80 -8.04 -2.37
C HIS A 61 8.84 -9.15 -2.61
N LYS A 62 8.98 -9.62 -3.86
CA LYS A 62 10.02 -10.59 -4.21
C LYS A 62 11.42 -10.03 -3.94
N ASN A 63 11.67 -8.78 -4.32
CA ASN A 63 12.95 -8.11 -4.11
C ASN A 63 13.24 -7.85 -2.63
N ARG A 64 12.23 -7.47 -1.83
CA ARG A 64 12.38 -7.28 -0.37
C ARG A 64 12.72 -8.57 0.34
N ARG A 65 12.03 -9.67 0.02
CA ARG A 65 12.35 -11.01 0.54
C ARG A 65 13.78 -11.44 0.19
N ALA A 66 14.21 -11.20 -1.05
CA ALA A 66 15.58 -11.51 -1.46
C ALA A 66 16.65 -10.71 -0.67
N ARG A 67 16.29 -9.54 -0.14
CA ARG A 67 17.16 -8.70 0.71
C ARG A 67 16.98 -8.93 2.22
N GLY A 68 16.07 -9.82 2.63
CA GLY A 68 15.76 -10.06 4.05
C GLY A 68 15.01 -8.90 4.75
N GLU A 69 14.31 -8.07 3.98
CA GLU A 69 13.55 -6.89 4.48
C GLU A 69 12.08 -7.19 4.79
N GLU A 70 11.65 -8.43 4.57
CA GLU A 70 10.28 -8.94 4.75
C GLU A 70 10.33 -10.38 5.29
#